data_AF-A0A366K508-F1
#
_entry.id   AF-A0A366K508-F1
#
_cell.length_a   1.000
_cell.length_b   1.000
_cell.length_c   1.000
_cell.angle_alpha   90.00
_cell.angle_beta   90.00
_cell.angle_gamma   90.00
#
_symmetry.space_group_name_H-M   'P 1'
#
loop_
_entity.id
_entity.type
_entity.pdbx_description
1 polymer ?
#
loop_
_entity_poly.entity_id
_entity_poly.type
_entity_poly.pdbx_seq_one_letter_code
_entity_poly.pdbx_strand_id
1 'polypeptide(L)'
;MSEVKSLVQKDVEIEETSAPIPLTRKWTQIEVVGLGLVIISLLVLLITPGTLAGLFTSIVDQVFPVIVEIFLTGTVGVSIIVSVIIGRFLERLGFTDALIRIFIPVTKLMKVNSAVIIPSIYNILGDINAAGKIAGPILIRSGATKAEQKIAVATMVQSQQSFATFMLGMVALTAVGANAFVVVVLAVFMPVIIVPFLLSKTIYRDTRAVQIAKLPQFTPKTGFLPTLFNAAREGAELLFLLIIPAAAVVFAAIGVLDYIGIWAKVESGLSTVLLALNIHPETGILSILASPALAMAQLSEVAGTLDPRLVIGSFVLASSGLPLSTIFGQVPVIWAANSDLSEKEAMGAAVLGIGMRILTAFLIVYFLTPILV
;
A
#
# COMPACT_ATOMS: atom_id res chain seq x y z
N MET A 1 25.29 15.63 -3.28
CA MET A 1 26.23 14.51 -3.56
C MET A 1 26.97 14.00 -2.30
N SER A 2 26.48 14.23 -1.07
CA SER A 2 27.15 13.73 0.15
C SER A 2 26.36 12.70 0.98
N GLU A 3 25.23 12.20 0.49
CA GLU A 3 24.38 11.25 1.24
C GLU A 3 24.28 9.85 0.62
N VAL A 4 25.01 9.57 -0.47
CA VAL A 4 25.03 8.24 -1.12
C VAL A 4 26.11 7.32 -0.52
N LYS A 5 26.97 7.83 0.37
CA LYS A 5 28.02 7.04 1.03
C LYS A 5 27.60 6.39 2.37
N SER A 6 26.43 6.70 2.93
CA SER A 6 26.09 6.29 4.30
C SER A 6 25.21 5.04 4.41
N LEU A 7 24.93 4.31 3.32
CA LEU A 7 24.11 3.09 3.35
C LEU A 7 24.88 1.80 2.96
N VAL A 8 26.21 1.89 2.76
CA VAL A 8 27.08 0.73 2.47
C VAL A 8 28.07 0.44 3.61
N GLN A 9 28.02 1.20 4.72
CA GLN A 9 28.93 1.05 5.86
C GLN A 9 28.18 0.97 7.18
N LYS A 10 27.54 -0.17 7.41
CA LYS A 10 27.15 -0.77 8.71
C LYS A 10 26.79 -2.22 8.35
N ASP A 11 27.47 -3.29 8.76
CA ASP A 11 28.39 -3.50 9.88
C ASP A 11 29.41 -4.57 9.47
N VAL A 12 30.70 -4.20 9.45
CA VAL A 12 31.76 -5.11 9.89
C VAL A 12 32.72 -4.23 10.69
N GLU A 13 32.29 -3.84 11.90
CA GLU A 13 33.26 -3.43 12.90
C GLU A 13 34.08 -4.67 13.25
N ILE A 14 35.25 -4.78 12.63
CA ILE A 14 36.30 -5.63 13.17
C ILE A 14 36.79 -4.86 14.40
N GLU A 15 36.20 -5.13 15.56
CA GLU A 15 36.86 -4.82 16.82
C GLU A 15 38.23 -5.49 16.76
N GLU A 16 39.31 -4.72 16.65
CA GLU A 16 40.65 -5.19 16.96
C GLU A 16 40.73 -5.46 18.47
N THR A 17 40.05 -6.52 18.90
CA THR A 17 40.26 -7.10 20.21
C THR A 17 41.55 -7.88 20.15
N SER A 18 42.50 -7.54 21.02
CA SER A 18 43.76 -8.25 21.27
C SER A 18 43.58 -9.66 21.86
N ALA A 19 42.38 -10.23 21.73
CA ALA A 19 42.07 -11.59 22.15
C ALA A 19 42.43 -12.57 21.03
N PRO A 20 42.97 -13.76 21.36
CA PRO A 20 43.28 -14.77 20.36
C PRO A 20 42.02 -15.12 19.56
N ILE A 21 42.07 -14.93 18.24
CA ILE A 21 40.99 -15.30 17.32
C ILE A 21 40.70 -16.79 17.55
N PRO A 22 39.48 -17.19 17.94
CA PRO A 22 39.17 -18.58 18.19
C PRO A 22 39.41 -19.40 16.91
N LEU A 23 40.27 -20.41 17.00
CA LEU A 23 40.64 -21.29 15.87
C LEU A 23 39.44 -22.03 15.26
N THR A 24 38.31 -22.08 15.96
CA THR A 24 37.07 -22.68 15.49
C THR A 24 35.88 -21.78 15.83
N ARG A 25 35.18 -21.31 14.79
CA ARG A 25 33.92 -20.59 14.93
C ARG A 25 32.79 -21.61 15.10
N LYS A 26 31.92 -21.39 16.10
CA LYS A 26 30.70 -22.19 16.25
C LYS A 26 29.74 -21.89 15.10
N TRP A 27 29.19 -22.95 14.51
CA TRP A 27 28.20 -22.83 13.45
C TRP A 27 26.95 -22.14 13.96
N THR A 28 26.49 -21.15 13.22
CA THR A 28 25.21 -20.49 13.44
C THR A 28 24.09 -21.27 12.76
N GLN A 29 22.84 -21.10 13.23
CA GLN A 29 21.69 -21.81 12.64
C GLN A 29 21.53 -21.54 11.14
N ILE A 30 21.80 -20.31 10.69
CA ILE A 30 21.67 -19.94 9.28
C ILE A 30 22.73 -20.61 8.39
N GLU A 31 23.93 -20.89 8.93
CA GLU A 31 24.98 -21.62 8.22
C GLU A 31 24.63 -23.10 8.06
N VAL A 32 23.96 -23.70 9.04
CA VAL A 32 23.44 -25.07 8.93
C VAL A 32 22.34 -25.17 7.88
N VAL A 33 21.41 -24.20 7.87
CA VAL A 33 20.38 -24.10 6.81
C VAL A 33 21.03 -23.92 5.44
N GLY A 34 22.02 -23.04 5.33
CA GLY A 34 22.78 -22.80 4.10
C GLY A 34 23.48 -24.05 3.59
N LEU A 35 24.16 -24.80 4.47
CA LEU A 35 24.79 -26.07 4.11
C LEU A 35 23.77 -27.10 3.61
N GLY A 36 22.61 -27.18 4.28
CA GLY A 36 21.51 -28.03 3.84
C GLY A 36 21.02 -27.67 2.43
N LEU A 37 20.81 -26.38 2.15
CA LEU A 37 20.42 -25.89 0.83
C LEU A 37 21.46 -26.23 -0.25
N VAL A 38 22.76 -26.09 0.06
CA VAL A 38 23.83 -26.45 -0.86
C VAL A 38 23.80 -27.94 -1.18
N ILE A 39 23.73 -28.80 -0.16
CA ILE A 39 23.68 -30.26 -0.33
C ILE A 39 22.46 -30.65 -1.16
N ILE A 40 21.27 -30.13 -0.83
CA ILE A 40 20.04 -30.39 -1.58
C ILE A 40 20.16 -29.92 -3.03
N SER A 41 20.69 -28.72 -3.27
CA SER A 41 20.86 -28.19 -4.62
C SER A 41 21.81 -29.03 -5.47
N LEU A 42 22.93 -29.49 -4.89
CA LEU A 42 23.87 -30.38 -5.56
C LEU A 42 23.25 -31.75 -5.86
N LEU A 43 22.45 -32.30 -4.95
CA LEU A 43 21.72 -33.55 -5.16
C LEU A 43 20.66 -33.41 -6.27
N VAL A 44 19.88 -32.32 -6.27
CA VAL A 44 18.90 -32.06 -7.34
C VAL A 44 19.61 -31.89 -8.68
N LEU A 45 20.75 -31.19 -8.72
CA LEU A 45 21.54 -31.01 -9.94
C LEU A 45 22.12 -32.34 -10.45
N LEU A 46 22.52 -33.24 -9.56
CA LEU A 46 23.03 -34.56 -9.90
C LEU A 46 21.95 -35.48 -10.50
N ILE A 47 20.71 -35.40 -9.98
CA ILE A 47 19.63 -36.33 -10.34
C ILE A 47 18.74 -35.77 -11.46
N THR A 48 18.35 -34.50 -11.37
CA THR A 48 17.45 -33.81 -12.31
C THR A 48 17.84 -32.33 -12.48
N PRO A 49 18.90 -32.02 -13.26
CA PRO A 49 19.32 -30.63 -13.47
C PRO A 49 18.23 -29.77 -14.11
N GLY A 50 17.34 -30.39 -14.91
CA GLY A 50 16.16 -29.74 -15.47
C GLY A 50 15.21 -29.17 -14.41
N THR A 51 15.21 -29.68 -13.19
CA THR A 51 14.34 -29.20 -12.11
C THR A 51 14.73 -27.79 -11.64
N LEU A 52 16.03 -27.53 -11.47
CA LEU A 52 16.51 -26.20 -11.05
C LEU A 52 16.35 -25.18 -12.18
N ALA A 53 16.66 -25.59 -13.42
CA ALA A 53 16.47 -24.75 -14.60
C ALA A 53 14.98 -24.42 -14.83
N GLY A 54 14.10 -25.40 -14.66
CA GLY A 54 12.65 -25.22 -14.76
C GLY A 54 12.11 -24.26 -13.70
N LEU A 55 12.55 -24.40 -12.44
CA LEU A 55 12.18 -23.48 -11.36
C LEU A 55 12.60 -22.04 -11.69
N PHE A 56 13.84 -21.83 -12.13
CA PHE A 56 14.32 -20.50 -12.51
C PHE A 56 13.53 -19.94 -13.70
N THR A 57 13.26 -20.76 -14.72
CA THR A 57 12.49 -20.35 -15.91
C THR A 57 11.08 -19.91 -15.50
N SER A 58 10.38 -20.71 -14.68
CA SER A 58 9.04 -20.36 -14.18
C SER A 58 9.03 -19.04 -13.38
N ILE A 59 10.07 -18.77 -12.57
CA ILE A 59 10.22 -17.48 -11.89
C ILE A 59 10.36 -16.33 -12.90
N VAL A 60 11.25 -16.48 -13.88
CA VAL A 60 11.50 -15.43 -14.89
C VAL A 60 10.26 -15.17 -15.74
N ASP A 61 9.57 -16.22 -16.16
CA ASP A 61 8.36 -16.12 -16.99
C ASP A 61 7.22 -15.38 -16.28
N GLN A 62 7.13 -15.50 -14.95
CA GLN A 62 6.16 -14.74 -14.14
C GLN A 62 6.59 -13.29 -13.90
N VAL A 63 7.89 -13.03 -13.74
CA VAL A 63 8.41 -11.69 -13.41
C VAL A 63 8.56 -10.81 -14.65
N PHE A 64 9.01 -11.36 -15.77
CA PHE A 64 9.41 -10.58 -16.95
C PHE A 64 8.29 -9.70 -17.53
N PRO A 65 7.06 -10.21 -17.79
CA PRO A 65 6.00 -9.40 -18.38
C PRO A 65 5.64 -8.21 -17.47
N VAL A 66 5.61 -8.44 -16.16
CA VAL A 66 5.27 -7.41 -15.18
C VAL A 66 6.32 -6.31 -15.16
N ILE A 67 7.59 -6.68 -15.07
CA ILE A 67 8.66 -5.69 -14.92
C ILE A 67 8.94 -4.98 -16.23
N VAL A 68 9.11 -5.72 -17.31
CA VAL A 68 9.52 -5.14 -18.59
C VAL A 68 8.33 -4.54 -19.31
N GLU A 69 7.29 -5.32 -19.57
CA GLU A 69 6.19 -4.91 -20.43
C GLU A 69 5.27 -3.90 -19.75
N ILE A 70 4.97 -4.09 -18.46
CA ILE A 70 4.04 -3.20 -17.75
C ILE A 70 4.76 -1.97 -17.19
N PHE A 71 5.84 -2.15 -16.41
CA PHE A 71 6.48 -1.02 -15.72
C PHE A 71 7.49 -0.24 -16.56
N LEU A 72 8.34 -0.90 -17.34
CA LEU A 72 9.44 -0.24 -18.04
C LEU A 72 9.03 0.27 -19.42
N THR A 73 8.32 -0.53 -20.21
CA THR A 73 7.92 -0.15 -21.58
C THR A 73 6.45 0.27 -21.67
N GLY A 74 5.63 -0.16 -20.71
CA GLY A 74 4.21 0.21 -20.62
C GLY A 74 3.96 1.62 -20.09
N THR A 75 2.70 2.03 -20.16
CA THR A 75 2.28 3.38 -19.72
C THR A 75 2.26 3.54 -18.20
N VAL A 76 2.34 2.43 -17.46
CA VAL A 76 2.18 2.37 -16.00
C VAL A 76 3.29 3.11 -15.28
N GLY A 77 4.55 2.84 -15.65
CA GLY A 77 5.71 3.50 -15.04
C GLY A 77 5.66 5.03 -15.22
N VAL A 78 5.32 5.49 -16.42
CA VAL A 78 5.15 6.92 -16.72
C VAL A 78 4.00 7.52 -15.92
N SER A 79 2.87 6.81 -15.84
CA SER A 79 1.69 7.25 -15.10
C SER A 79 1.98 7.43 -13.61
N ILE A 80 2.80 6.56 -13.01
CA ILE A 80 3.24 6.68 -11.62
C ILE A 80 4.02 7.98 -11.43
N ILE A 81 5.03 8.26 -12.27
CA ILE A 81 5.85 9.48 -12.16
C ILE A 81 4.97 10.73 -12.31
N VAL A 82 4.11 10.77 -13.33
CA VAL A 82 3.19 11.90 -13.58
C VAL A 82 2.22 12.09 -12.41
N SER A 83 1.73 11.01 -11.82
CA SER A 83 0.84 11.10 -10.67
C SER A 83 1.52 11.74 -9.45
N VAL A 84 2.78 11.38 -9.15
CA VAL A 84 3.53 11.98 -8.03
C VAL A 84 3.76 13.47 -8.27
N ILE A 85 4.08 13.85 -9.50
CA ILE A 85 4.19 15.26 -9.90
C ILE A 85 2.89 16.02 -9.62
N ILE A 86 1.74 15.49 -10.07
CA ILE A 86 0.45 16.12 -9.87
C ILE A 86 0.10 16.18 -8.38
N GLY A 87 0.31 15.09 -7.62
CA GLY A 87 0.04 15.04 -6.18
C GLY A 87 0.81 16.11 -5.40
N ARG A 88 2.14 16.22 -5.62
CA ARG A 88 2.98 17.24 -4.99
C ARG A 88 2.62 18.65 -5.44
N PHE A 89 2.18 18.81 -6.69
CA PHE A 89 1.69 20.09 -7.18
C PHE A 89 0.39 20.52 -6.47
N LEU A 90 -0.59 19.62 -6.32
CA LEU A 90 -1.83 19.88 -5.60
C LEU A 90 -1.58 20.16 -4.11
N GLU A 91 -0.68 19.42 -3.47
CA GLU A 91 -0.27 19.66 -2.09
C GLU A 91 0.29 21.08 -1.92
N ARG A 92 1.12 21.55 -2.87
CA ARG A 92 1.65 22.92 -2.89
C ARG A 92 0.60 24.00 -3.15
N LEU A 93 -0.47 23.68 -3.86
CA LEU A 93 -1.62 24.60 -4.02
C LEU A 93 -2.53 24.64 -2.79
N GLY A 94 -2.20 23.91 -1.72
CA GLY A 94 -2.95 23.88 -0.47
C GLY A 94 -4.17 22.96 -0.47
N PHE A 95 -4.22 22.01 -1.40
CA PHE A 95 -5.33 21.07 -1.51
C PHE A 95 -5.49 20.22 -0.23
N THR A 96 -4.38 19.75 0.37
CA THR A 96 -4.39 19.01 1.64
C THR A 96 -4.98 19.83 2.79
N ASP A 97 -4.56 21.10 2.93
CA ASP A 97 -5.08 22.01 3.96
C ASP A 97 -6.57 22.30 3.76
N ALA A 98 -7.02 22.43 2.50
CA ALA A 98 -8.43 22.63 2.16
C ALA A 98 -9.28 21.41 2.54
N LEU A 99 -8.85 20.19 2.18
CA LEU A 99 -9.53 18.96 2.56
C LEU A 99 -9.64 18.82 4.08
N ILE A 100 -8.55 19.06 4.81
CA ILE A 100 -8.56 19.02 6.28
C ILE A 100 -9.60 19.98 6.86
N ARG A 101 -9.70 21.20 6.32
CA ARG A 101 -10.71 22.19 6.76
C ARG A 101 -12.15 21.75 6.50
N ILE A 102 -12.40 20.97 5.44
CA ILE A 102 -13.73 20.43 5.13
C ILE A 102 -14.15 19.37 6.17
N PHE A 103 -13.22 18.48 6.56
CA PHE A 103 -13.55 17.33 7.42
C PHE A 103 -13.41 17.60 8.93
N ILE A 104 -12.67 18.62 9.36
CA ILE A 104 -12.56 19.00 10.79
C ILE A 104 -13.93 19.19 11.46
N PRO A 105 -14.88 20.00 10.90
CA PRO A 105 -16.18 20.20 11.54
C PRO A 105 -16.91 18.89 11.81
N VAL A 106 -16.82 17.93 10.88
CA VAL A 106 -17.47 16.62 10.99
C VAL A 106 -16.90 15.81 12.16
N THR A 107 -15.57 15.77 12.32
CA THR A 107 -14.95 15.07 13.46
C THR A 107 -15.37 15.63 14.82
N LYS A 108 -15.55 16.95 14.90
CA LYS A 108 -16.03 17.62 16.11
C LYS A 108 -17.45 17.18 16.48
N LEU A 109 -18.34 17.03 15.49
CA LEU A 109 -19.69 16.52 15.68
C LEU A 109 -19.70 15.08 16.23
N MET A 110 -18.72 14.26 15.85
CA MET A 110 -18.62 12.85 16.29
C MET A 110 -18.05 12.67 17.70
N LYS A 111 -17.51 13.75 18.30
CA LYS A 111 -16.75 13.75 19.56
C LYS A 111 -15.43 12.95 19.49
N VAL A 112 -14.81 12.91 18.32
CA VAL A 112 -13.50 12.28 18.08
C VAL A 112 -12.45 13.38 17.84
N ASN A 113 -11.21 13.15 18.24
CA ASN A 113 -10.11 14.06 17.95
C ASN A 113 -9.99 14.33 16.43
N SER A 114 -9.94 15.60 16.04
CA SER A 114 -9.86 15.99 14.62
C SER A 114 -8.57 15.56 13.92
N ALA A 115 -7.53 15.16 14.64
CA ALA A 115 -6.29 14.64 14.05
C ALA A 115 -6.47 13.25 13.44
N VAL A 116 -7.51 12.50 13.82
CA VAL A 116 -7.77 11.11 13.39
C VAL A 116 -7.93 10.97 11.87
N ILE A 117 -8.44 12.01 11.21
CA ILE A 117 -8.67 12.01 9.76
C ILE A 117 -7.45 12.44 8.95
N ILE A 118 -6.45 13.08 9.58
CA ILE A 118 -5.26 13.62 8.90
C ILE A 118 -4.53 12.56 8.09
N PRO A 119 -4.21 11.36 8.61
CA PRO A 119 -3.49 10.37 7.81
C PRO A 119 -4.31 9.91 6.61
N SER A 120 -5.63 9.83 6.72
CA SER A 120 -6.48 9.44 5.58
C SER A 120 -6.46 10.52 4.49
N ILE A 121 -6.57 11.79 4.86
CA ILE A 121 -6.52 12.90 3.91
C ILE A 121 -5.13 13.02 3.27
N TYR A 122 -4.07 12.79 4.03
CA TYR A 122 -2.71 12.72 3.49
C TYR A 122 -2.55 11.57 2.50
N ASN A 123 -3.11 10.41 2.84
CA ASN A 123 -3.04 9.22 1.99
C ASN A 123 -3.84 9.37 0.69
N ILE A 124 -4.84 10.25 0.63
CA ILE A 124 -5.58 10.52 -0.62
C ILE A 124 -4.65 11.05 -1.73
N LEU A 125 -3.66 11.87 -1.34
CA LEU A 125 -2.76 12.57 -2.27
C LEU A 125 -1.33 12.02 -2.25
N GLY A 126 -0.99 11.27 -1.20
CA GLY A 126 0.37 10.85 -0.89
C GLY A 126 0.49 9.34 -0.79
N ASP A 127 1.52 8.92 -0.08
CA ASP A 127 1.85 7.52 0.19
C ASP A 127 1.51 7.17 1.64
N ILE A 128 1.02 5.95 1.85
CA ILE A 128 0.57 5.45 3.16
C ILE A 128 1.68 5.49 4.22
N ASN A 129 2.94 5.32 3.82
CA ASN A 129 4.09 5.38 4.71
C ASN A 129 4.38 6.81 5.15
N ALA A 130 4.26 7.76 4.21
CA ALA A 130 4.39 9.19 4.52
C ALA A 130 3.25 9.64 5.44
N ALA A 131 2.02 9.18 5.19
CA ALA A 131 0.86 9.47 6.02
C ALA A 131 1.08 9.04 7.47
N GLY A 132 1.59 7.82 7.72
CA GLY A 132 1.90 7.33 9.06
C GLY A 132 3.01 8.13 9.75
N LYS A 133 4.13 8.40 9.06
CA LYS A 133 5.27 9.18 9.59
C LYS A 133 4.89 10.60 9.98
N ILE A 134 4.02 11.25 9.20
CA ILE A 134 3.59 12.64 9.44
C ILE A 134 2.48 12.68 10.50
N ALA A 135 1.48 11.82 10.40
CA ALA A 135 0.30 11.90 11.25
C ALA A 135 0.51 11.34 12.67
N GLY A 136 1.37 10.33 12.84
CA GLY A 136 1.65 9.73 14.15
C GLY A 136 2.04 10.77 15.22
N PRO A 137 3.08 11.59 14.98
CA PRO A 137 3.51 12.61 15.94
C PRO A 137 2.46 13.71 16.14
N ILE A 138 1.65 14.00 15.12
CA ILE A 138 0.55 14.98 15.20
C ILE A 138 -0.56 14.46 16.11
N LEU A 139 -0.91 13.18 16.01
CA LEU A 139 -1.88 12.53 16.89
C LEU A 139 -1.42 12.61 18.36
N ILE A 140 -0.16 12.26 18.64
CA ILE A 140 0.41 12.39 20.00
C ILE A 140 0.32 13.84 20.49
N ARG A 141 0.81 14.81 19.70
CA ARG A 141 0.82 16.23 20.07
C ARG A 141 -0.59 16.80 20.26
N SER A 142 -1.57 16.27 19.56
CA SER A 142 -2.98 16.64 19.71
C SER A 142 -3.66 16.00 20.93
N GLY A 143 -2.95 15.16 21.69
CA GLY A 143 -3.50 14.44 22.83
C GLY A 143 -4.47 13.32 22.43
N ALA A 144 -4.32 12.76 21.23
CA ALA A 144 -5.16 11.66 20.76
C ALA A 144 -4.89 10.39 21.56
N THR A 145 -5.95 9.71 22.00
CA THR A 145 -5.83 8.45 22.75
C THR A 145 -5.28 7.33 21.85
N LYS A 146 -4.82 6.22 22.43
CA LYS A 146 -4.48 5.01 21.65
C LYS A 146 -5.65 4.49 20.83
N ALA A 147 -6.88 4.62 21.33
CA ALA A 147 -8.09 4.24 20.60
C ALA A 147 -8.25 5.12 19.34
N GLU A 148 -8.07 6.43 19.46
CA GLU A 148 -8.11 7.36 18.33
C GLU A 148 -6.98 7.13 17.32
N GLN A 149 -5.77 6.80 17.78
CA GLN A 149 -4.66 6.40 16.91
C GLN A 149 -4.98 5.12 16.13
N LYS A 150 -5.61 4.11 16.75
CA LYS A 150 -6.10 2.90 16.06
C LYS A 150 -7.18 3.21 15.03
N ILE A 151 -8.12 4.11 15.36
CA ILE A 151 -9.13 4.59 14.40
C ILE A 151 -8.43 5.24 13.21
N ALA A 152 -7.42 6.07 13.44
CA ALA A 152 -6.68 6.77 12.40
C ALA A 152 -6.00 5.78 11.44
N VAL A 153 -5.37 4.72 11.95
CA VAL A 153 -4.80 3.62 11.15
C VAL A 153 -5.89 2.93 10.32
N ALA A 154 -6.97 2.49 10.96
CA ALA A 154 -8.05 1.74 10.31
C ALA A 154 -8.75 2.56 9.21
N THR A 155 -8.85 3.88 9.41
CA THR A 155 -9.43 4.81 8.42
C THR A 155 -8.44 5.09 7.29
N MET A 156 -7.16 5.26 7.60
CA MET A 156 -6.12 5.53 6.59
C MET A 156 -6.04 4.43 5.54
N VAL A 157 -6.13 3.16 5.97
CA VAL A 157 -6.12 2.00 5.05
C VAL A 157 -7.42 1.86 4.23
N GLN A 158 -8.45 2.68 4.49
CA GLN A 158 -9.61 2.82 3.58
C GLN A 158 -9.34 3.73 2.40
N SER A 159 -8.26 4.51 2.41
CA SER A 159 -7.90 5.37 1.28
C SER A 159 -6.91 4.66 0.37
N GLN A 160 -6.84 5.08 -0.89
CA GLN A 160 -5.88 4.57 -1.87
C GLN A 160 -4.45 4.58 -1.33
N GLN A 161 -3.64 3.62 -1.78
CA GLN A 161 -2.22 3.53 -1.44
C GLN A 161 -1.41 4.73 -1.98
N SER A 162 -1.82 5.24 -3.13
CA SER A 162 -1.13 6.33 -3.82
C SER A 162 -2.08 7.14 -4.71
N PHE A 163 -1.69 8.37 -5.04
CA PHE A 163 -2.40 9.16 -6.04
C PHE A 163 -2.40 8.50 -7.44
N ALA A 164 -1.38 7.71 -7.78
CA ALA A 164 -1.32 6.94 -9.03
C ALA A 164 -2.52 5.98 -9.15
N THR A 165 -2.76 5.21 -8.10
CA THR A 165 -3.89 4.27 -8.00
C THR A 165 -5.21 4.97 -8.25
N PHE A 166 -5.39 6.16 -7.66
CA PHE A 166 -6.60 6.97 -7.86
C PHE A 166 -6.76 7.39 -9.33
N MET A 167 -5.72 7.95 -9.95
CA MET A 167 -5.80 8.44 -11.33
C MET A 167 -6.04 7.32 -12.35
N LEU A 168 -5.34 6.19 -12.22
CA LEU A 168 -5.55 5.02 -13.08
C LEU A 168 -6.96 4.44 -12.89
N GLY A 169 -7.44 4.44 -11.65
CA GLY A 169 -8.81 4.07 -11.33
C GLY A 169 -9.86 4.96 -11.99
N MET A 170 -9.62 6.28 -12.06
CA MET A 170 -10.51 7.21 -12.77
C MET A 170 -10.59 6.91 -14.27
N VAL A 171 -9.47 6.51 -14.89
CA VAL A 171 -9.46 6.07 -16.30
C VAL A 171 -10.33 4.82 -16.47
N ALA A 172 -10.15 3.82 -15.59
CA ALA A 172 -10.93 2.59 -15.62
C ALA A 172 -12.44 2.83 -15.44
N LEU A 173 -12.83 3.65 -14.45
CA LEU A 173 -14.24 4.00 -14.20
C LEU A 173 -14.86 4.74 -15.39
N THR A 174 -14.11 5.63 -16.03
CA THR A 174 -14.58 6.39 -17.20
C THR A 174 -14.77 5.47 -18.41
N ALA A 175 -13.91 4.46 -18.58
CA ALA A 175 -13.99 3.50 -19.68
C ALA A 175 -15.29 2.67 -19.67
N VAL A 176 -15.89 2.46 -18.50
CA VAL A 176 -17.18 1.74 -18.34
C VAL A 176 -18.39 2.66 -18.20
N GLY A 177 -18.21 3.98 -18.37
CA GLY A 177 -19.29 4.96 -18.24
C GLY A 177 -19.79 5.15 -16.80
N ALA A 178 -19.05 4.68 -15.79
CA ALA A 178 -19.47 4.82 -14.41
C ALA A 178 -19.41 6.29 -13.95
N ASN A 179 -20.33 6.70 -13.09
CA ASN A 179 -20.31 8.00 -12.44
C ASN A 179 -19.16 8.06 -11.42
N ALA A 180 -17.97 8.40 -11.92
CA ALA A 180 -16.75 8.38 -11.14
C ALA A 180 -16.84 9.31 -9.91
N PHE A 181 -17.56 10.43 -10.00
CA PHE A 181 -17.77 11.31 -8.85
C PHE A 181 -18.47 10.58 -7.69
N VAL A 182 -19.58 9.90 -7.96
CA VAL A 182 -20.34 9.19 -6.92
C VAL A 182 -19.50 8.04 -6.36
N VAL A 183 -18.83 7.26 -7.22
CA VAL A 183 -17.95 6.17 -6.77
C VAL A 183 -16.84 6.70 -5.86
N VAL A 184 -16.17 7.79 -6.23
CA VAL A 184 -15.09 8.40 -5.44
C VAL A 184 -15.62 8.95 -4.10
N VAL A 185 -16.77 9.60 -4.08
CA VAL A 185 -17.37 10.09 -2.84
C VAL A 185 -17.66 8.93 -1.90
N LEU A 186 -18.27 7.85 -2.39
CA LEU A 186 -18.63 6.68 -1.58
C LEU A 186 -17.42 5.87 -1.14
N ALA A 187 -16.45 5.67 -2.03
CA ALA A 187 -15.33 4.77 -1.81
C ALA A 187 -14.16 5.48 -1.11
N VAL A 188 -13.89 6.75 -1.39
CA VAL A 188 -12.68 7.43 -0.89
C VAL A 188 -13.02 8.39 0.26
N PHE A 189 -13.99 9.29 0.05
CA PHE A 189 -14.26 10.36 1.02
C PHE A 189 -15.18 9.95 2.16
N MET A 190 -16.22 9.18 1.88
CA MET A 190 -17.20 8.76 2.88
C MET A 190 -16.58 7.90 4.01
N PRO A 191 -15.62 6.99 3.76
CA PRO A 191 -14.96 6.24 4.82
C PRO A 191 -14.18 7.11 5.81
N VAL A 192 -13.68 8.27 5.39
CA VAL A 192 -13.00 9.26 6.26
C VAL A 192 -13.91 9.71 7.41
N ILE A 193 -15.24 9.64 7.22
CA ILE A 193 -16.24 9.98 8.23
C ILE A 193 -16.83 8.72 8.88
N ILE A 194 -17.26 7.76 8.06
CA ILE A 194 -17.99 6.58 8.54
C ILE A 194 -17.12 5.71 9.43
N VAL A 195 -15.85 5.47 9.06
CA VAL A 195 -14.99 4.56 9.83
C VAL A 195 -14.70 5.12 11.21
N PRO A 196 -14.27 6.40 11.37
CA PRO A 196 -14.11 6.97 12.70
C PRO A 196 -15.40 7.00 13.52
N PHE A 197 -16.53 7.31 12.90
CA PHE A 197 -17.82 7.28 13.58
C PHE A 197 -18.16 5.87 14.09
N LEU A 198 -18.11 4.86 13.23
CA LEU A 198 -18.45 3.49 13.59
C LEU A 198 -17.52 2.95 14.68
N LEU A 199 -16.22 3.10 14.49
CA LEU A 199 -15.22 2.55 15.42
C LEU A 199 -15.25 3.27 16.77
N SER A 200 -15.49 4.58 16.82
CA SER A 200 -15.62 5.33 18.07
C SER A 200 -16.84 4.91 18.90
N LYS A 201 -17.89 4.37 18.27
CA LYS A 201 -19.10 3.89 18.98
C LYS A 201 -19.04 2.40 19.31
N THR A 202 -18.30 1.61 18.55
CA THR A 202 -18.31 0.15 18.66
C THR A 202 -17.12 -0.38 19.44
N ILE A 203 -15.91 -0.28 18.86
CA ILE A 203 -14.70 -0.98 19.31
C ILE A 203 -13.77 -0.06 20.11
N TYR A 204 -13.47 1.12 19.58
CA TYR A 204 -12.47 2.05 20.11
C TYR A 204 -13.14 3.26 20.77
N ARG A 205 -13.74 3.04 21.94
CA ARG A 205 -14.67 3.99 22.58
C ARG A 205 -14.01 5.15 23.33
N ASP A 206 -12.75 5.01 23.73
CA ASP A 206 -12.01 6.08 24.43
C ASP A 206 -11.62 7.20 23.46
N THR A 207 -12.59 8.07 23.16
CA THR A 207 -12.45 9.17 22.22
C THR A 207 -12.75 10.50 22.90
N ARG A 208 -12.02 11.55 22.52
CA ARG A 208 -12.13 12.86 23.15
C ARG A 208 -12.13 13.94 22.07
N ALA A 209 -13.12 14.84 22.16
CA ALA A 209 -13.17 16.01 21.31
C ALA A 209 -12.08 17.01 21.74
N VAL A 210 -10.88 16.92 21.16
CA VAL A 210 -9.83 17.92 21.36
C VAL A 210 -9.97 19.00 20.29
N GLN A 211 -10.05 20.26 20.70
CA GLN A 211 -9.99 21.39 19.77
C GLN A 211 -8.54 21.60 19.34
N ILE A 212 -8.22 21.28 18.09
CA ILE A 212 -6.91 21.59 17.54
C ILE A 212 -6.93 23.05 17.06
N ALA A 213 -6.72 23.98 18.00
CA ALA A 213 -6.67 25.42 17.69
C ALA A 213 -5.48 25.79 16.77
N LYS A 214 -4.45 24.94 16.70
CA LYS A 214 -3.28 25.09 15.83
C LYS A 214 -2.94 23.76 15.18
N LEU A 215 -3.58 23.45 14.06
CA LEU A 215 -3.03 22.44 13.14
C LEU A 215 -1.80 23.03 12.45
N PRO A 216 -0.75 22.23 12.21
CA PRO A 216 0.34 22.68 11.34
C PRO A 216 -0.24 22.97 9.95
N GLN A 217 0.36 23.95 9.27
CA GLN A 217 0.09 24.13 7.85
C GLN A 217 0.80 23.00 7.10
N PHE A 218 0.05 22.27 6.29
CA PHE A 218 0.59 21.15 5.52
C PHE A 218 1.09 21.59 4.15
N THR A 219 0.61 22.73 3.63
CA THR A 219 1.11 23.32 2.39
C THR A 219 2.61 23.64 2.49
N PRO A 220 3.47 23.03 1.66
CA PRO A 220 4.89 23.32 1.63
C PRO A 220 5.19 24.77 1.23
N LYS A 221 6.24 25.35 1.80
CA LYS A 221 6.73 26.70 1.45
C LYS A 221 7.79 26.70 0.34
N THR A 222 8.00 25.55 -0.31
CA THR A 222 9.00 25.38 -1.37
C THR A 222 8.60 26.12 -2.65
N GLY A 223 9.60 26.51 -3.45
CA GLY A 223 9.39 27.17 -4.75
C GLY A 223 8.79 26.24 -5.80
N PHE A 224 8.19 26.79 -6.86
CA PHE A 224 7.44 26.01 -7.87
C PHE A 224 8.32 25.01 -8.61
N LEU A 225 9.42 25.47 -9.18
CA LEU A 225 10.32 24.63 -9.95
C LEU A 225 10.96 23.53 -9.08
N PRO A 226 11.48 23.82 -7.86
CA PRO A 226 11.93 22.78 -6.95
C PRO A 226 10.88 21.70 -6.66
N THR A 227 9.62 22.08 -6.41
CA THR A 227 8.55 21.11 -6.17
C THR A 227 8.34 20.21 -7.38
N LEU A 228 8.26 20.76 -8.59
CA LEU A 228 8.02 20.00 -9.81
C LEU A 228 9.15 18.99 -10.09
N PHE A 229 10.41 19.44 -10.08
CA PHE A 229 11.54 18.57 -10.40
C PHE A 229 11.86 17.57 -9.28
N ASN A 230 11.69 17.94 -8.00
CA ASN A 230 11.87 16.99 -6.91
C ASN A 230 10.75 15.95 -6.91
N ALA A 231 9.51 16.32 -7.23
CA ALA A 231 8.42 15.36 -7.37
C ALA A 231 8.66 14.36 -8.51
N ALA A 232 9.23 14.83 -9.63
CA ALA A 232 9.62 13.93 -10.73
C ALA A 232 10.70 12.92 -10.30
N ARG A 233 11.70 13.36 -9.52
CA ARG A 233 12.73 12.47 -8.95
C ARG A 233 12.13 11.50 -7.95
N GLU A 234 11.28 11.98 -7.04
CA GLU A 234 10.56 11.15 -6.08
C GLU A 234 9.73 10.07 -6.79
N GLY A 235 9.02 10.42 -7.86
CA GLY A 235 8.26 9.47 -8.66
C GLY A 235 9.14 8.40 -9.31
N ALA A 236 10.32 8.78 -9.82
CA ALA A 236 11.27 7.83 -10.39
C ALA A 236 11.89 6.92 -9.32
N GLU A 237 12.30 7.47 -8.18
CA GLU A 237 12.81 6.71 -7.03
C GLU A 237 11.76 5.71 -6.53
N LEU A 238 10.50 6.15 -6.39
CA LEU A 238 9.39 5.28 -6.00
C LEU A 238 9.20 4.13 -6.98
N LEU A 239 9.20 4.40 -8.29
CA LEU A 239 9.03 3.38 -9.33
C LEU A 239 10.18 2.36 -9.31
N PHE A 240 11.43 2.83 -9.39
CA PHE A 240 12.59 1.96 -9.61
C PHE A 240 13.12 1.31 -8.35
N LEU A 241 13.02 1.96 -7.19
CA LEU A 241 13.60 1.46 -5.95
C LEU A 241 12.58 0.73 -5.07
N LEU A 242 11.27 0.99 -5.25
CA LEU A 242 10.23 0.39 -4.42
C LEU A 242 9.28 -0.49 -5.22
N ILE A 243 8.59 0.06 -6.23
CA ILE A 243 7.48 -0.64 -6.89
C ILE A 243 7.96 -1.82 -7.74
N ILE A 244 8.91 -1.60 -8.64
CA ILE A 244 9.47 -2.64 -9.52
C ILE A 244 10.09 -3.80 -8.70
N PRO A 245 10.98 -3.54 -7.71
CA PRO A 245 11.54 -4.61 -6.88
C PRO A 245 10.46 -5.37 -6.07
N ALA A 246 9.47 -4.66 -5.52
CA ALA A 246 8.39 -5.30 -4.76
C ALA A 246 7.55 -6.23 -5.65
N ALA A 247 7.20 -5.79 -6.85
CA ALA A 247 6.50 -6.62 -7.82
C ALA A 247 7.34 -7.86 -8.20
N ALA A 248 8.64 -7.69 -8.46
CA ALA A 248 9.53 -8.80 -8.81
C ALA A 248 9.57 -9.88 -7.71
N VAL A 249 9.63 -9.48 -6.44
CA VAL A 249 9.61 -10.43 -5.31
C VAL A 249 8.29 -11.21 -5.25
N VAL A 250 7.17 -10.53 -5.43
CA VAL A 250 5.84 -11.17 -5.37
C VAL A 250 5.66 -12.15 -6.52
N PHE A 251 5.97 -11.73 -7.76
CA PHE A 251 5.85 -12.61 -8.93
C PHE A 251 6.89 -13.72 -8.94
N ALA A 252 8.07 -13.52 -8.34
CA ALA A 252 9.02 -14.61 -8.14
C ALA A 252 8.47 -15.66 -7.16
N ALA A 253 7.83 -15.25 -6.07
CA ALA A 253 7.15 -16.18 -5.17
C ALA A 253 6.01 -16.92 -5.88
N ILE A 254 5.24 -16.23 -6.73
CA ILE A 254 4.21 -16.85 -7.57
C ILE A 254 4.83 -17.89 -8.51
N GLY A 255 5.93 -17.59 -9.20
CA GLY A 255 6.63 -18.54 -10.06
C GLY A 255 7.15 -19.77 -9.32
N VAL A 256 7.66 -19.60 -8.10
CA VAL A 256 8.01 -20.76 -7.24
C VAL A 256 6.78 -21.61 -6.94
N LEU A 257 5.67 -20.98 -6.53
CA LEU A 257 4.42 -21.67 -6.18
C LEU A 257 3.77 -22.36 -7.38
N ASP A 258 3.91 -21.78 -8.56
CA ASP A 258 3.41 -22.31 -9.83
C ASP A 258 4.21 -23.54 -10.26
N TYR A 259 5.54 -23.44 -10.20
CA TYR A 259 6.43 -24.55 -10.49
C TYR A 259 6.16 -25.80 -9.63
N ILE A 260 5.84 -25.61 -8.34
CA ILE A 260 5.50 -26.70 -7.42
C ILE A 260 4.01 -27.13 -7.51
N GLY A 261 3.22 -26.51 -8.38
CA GLY A 261 1.82 -26.89 -8.64
C GLY A 261 0.81 -26.47 -7.57
N ILE A 262 1.15 -25.48 -6.73
CA ILE A 262 0.28 -24.97 -5.66
C ILE A 262 -0.47 -23.72 -6.10
N TRP A 263 0.16 -22.86 -6.92
CA TRP A 263 -0.37 -21.55 -7.27
C TRP A 263 -1.78 -21.61 -7.88
N ALA A 264 -2.02 -22.49 -8.84
CA ALA A 264 -3.33 -22.62 -9.50
C ALA A 264 -4.50 -22.83 -8.51
N LYS A 265 -4.27 -23.56 -7.40
CA LYS A 265 -5.29 -23.77 -6.36
C LYS A 265 -5.51 -22.49 -5.54
N VAL A 266 -4.45 -21.77 -5.22
CA VAL A 266 -4.50 -20.50 -4.49
C VAL A 266 -5.21 -19.45 -5.34
N GLU A 267 -4.81 -19.32 -6.60
CA GLU A 267 -5.39 -18.40 -7.57
C GLU A 267 -6.88 -18.68 -7.79
N SER A 268 -7.26 -19.94 -7.98
CA SER A 268 -8.67 -20.34 -8.14
C SER A 268 -9.51 -20.01 -6.90
N GLY A 269 -8.97 -20.28 -5.70
CA GLY A 269 -9.63 -19.94 -4.44
C GLY A 269 -9.85 -18.43 -4.27
N LEU A 270 -8.81 -17.63 -4.51
CA LEU A 270 -8.89 -16.17 -4.47
C LEU A 270 -9.85 -15.62 -5.52
N SER A 271 -9.77 -16.13 -6.75
CA SER A 271 -10.64 -15.74 -7.86
C SER A 271 -12.11 -15.97 -7.55
N THR A 272 -12.44 -17.11 -6.94
CA THR A 272 -13.81 -17.44 -6.52
C THR A 272 -14.34 -16.42 -5.51
N VAL A 273 -13.53 -16.08 -4.51
CA VAL A 273 -13.90 -15.09 -3.48
C VAL A 273 -14.06 -13.70 -4.11
N LEU A 274 -13.14 -13.29 -4.97
CA LEU A 274 -13.19 -11.97 -5.62
C LEU A 274 -14.39 -11.84 -6.55
N LEU A 275 -14.71 -12.86 -7.35
CA LEU A 275 -15.92 -12.87 -8.18
C LEU A 275 -17.19 -12.80 -7.35
N ALA A 276 -17.25 -13.51 -6.22
CA ALA A 276 -18.39 -13.43 -5.30
C ALA A 276 -18.60 -12.01 -4.74
N LEU A 277 -17.53 -11.22 -4.66
CA LEU A 277 -17.56 -9.81 -4.26
C LEU A 277 -17.70 -8.84 -5.44
N ASN A 278 -17.90 -9.35 -6.67
CA ASN A 278 -17.90 -8.59 -7.92
C ASN A 278 -16.62 -7.77 -8.11
N ILE A 279 -15.47 -8.40 -7.88
CA ILE A 279 -14.14 -7.83 -8.10
C ILE A 279 -13.48 -8.63 -9.23
N HIS A 280 -12.88 -7.95 -10.21
CA HIS A 280 -12.17 -8.61 -11.30
C HIS A 280 -10.96 -9.40 -10.74
N PRO A 281 -10.92 -10.75 -10.87
CA PRO A 281 -9.98 -11.60 -10.15
C PRO A 281 -8.52 -11.21 -10.30
N GLU A 282 -8.06 -11.05 -11.53
CA GLU A 282 -6.65 -10.78 -11.82
C GLU A 282 -6.20 -9.48 -11.13
N THR A 283 -6.91 -8.38 -11.38
CA THR A 283 -6.62 -7.09 -10.75
C THR A 283 -6.84 -7.08 -9.23
N GLY A 284 -7.78 -7.88 -8.72
CA GLY A 284 -8.02 -8.02 -7.28
C GLY A 284 -6.87 -8.75 -6.58
N ILE A 285 -6.38 -9.85 -7.17
CA ILE A 285 -5.22 -10.60 -6.68
C ILE A 285 -3.99 -9.68 -6.67
N LEU A 286 -3.76 -8.91 -7.73
CA LEU A 286 -2.67 -7.94 -7.79
C LEU A 286 -2.78 -6.86 -6.73
N SER A 287 -3.99 -6.36 -6.47
CA SER A 287 -4.21 -5.38 -5.40
C SER A 287 -3.83 -5.96 -4.04
N ILE A 288 -4.20 -7.21 -3.77
CA ILE A 288 -3.96 -7.88 -2.49
C ILE A 288 -2.48 -8.25 -2.31
N LEU A 289 -1.84 -8.81 -3.33
CA LEU A 289 -0.53 -9.43 -3.19
C LEU A 289 0.63 -8.53 -3.61
N ALA A 290 0.45 -7.71 -4.64
CA ALA A 290 1.55 -6.97 -5.27
C ALA A 290 1.43 -5.46 -5.06
N SER A 291 0.47 -4.80 -5.71
CA SER A 291 0.22 -3.37 -5.57
C SER A 291 -1.12 -2.97 -6.21
N PRO A 292 -1.96 -2.20 -5.51
CA PRO A 292 -3.09 -1.52 -6.11
C PRO A 292 -2.79 -0.63 -7.32
N ALA A 293 -1.61 0.01 -7.37
CA ALA A 293 -1.25 0.84 -8.53
C ALA A 293 -1.09 -0.02 -9.79
N LEU A 294 -0.41 -1.17 -9.68
CA LEU A 294 -0.28 -2.15 -10.76
C LEU A 294 -1.66 -2.68 -11.19
N ALA A 295 -2.48 -3.07 -10.21
CA ALA A 295 -3.83 -3.56 -10.47
C ALA A 295 -4.70 -2.56 -11.23
N MET A 296 -4.66 -1.26 -10.86
CA MET A 296 -5.44 -0.23 -11.56
C MET A 296 -4.88 0.09 -12.93
N ALA A 297 -3.58 -0.04 -13.12
CA ALA A 297 -2.98 0.14 -14.42
C ALA A 297 -3.49 -0.91 -15.40
N GLN A 298 -3.41 -2.19 -15.01
CA GLN A 298 -3.95 -3.27 -15.82
C GLN A 298 -5.47 -3.15 -16.00
N LEU A 299 -6.20 -2.81 -14.93
CA LEU A 299 -7.64 -2.59 -15.02
C LEU A 299 -7.97 -1.49 -16.04
N SER A 300 -7.20 -0.39 -16.10
CA SER A 300 -7.45 0.71 -17.02
C SER A 300 -7.29 0.32 -18.49
N GLU A 301 -6.47 -0.71 -18.79
CA GLU A 301 -6.28 -1.23 -20.15
C GLU A 301 -7.42 -2.16 -20.57
N VAL A 302 -7.96 -2.96 -19.63
CA VAL A 302 -9.01 -3.96 -19.93
C VAL A 302 -10.42 -3.49 -19.57
N ALA A 303 -10.59 -2.36 -18.87
CA ALA A 303 -11.87 -1.94 -18.31
C ALA A 303 -13.00 -1.89 -19.34
N GLY A 304 -12.73 -1.44 -20.57
CA GLY A 304 -13.73 -1.32 -21.63
C GLY A 304 -14.34 -2.63 -22.10
N THR A 305 -13.78 -3.79 -21.72
CA THR A 305 -14.29 -5.12 -22.07
C THR A 305 -14.93 -5.86 -20.90
N LEU A 306 -14.91 -5.27 -19.70
CA LEU A 306 -15.40 -5.88 -18.47
C LEU A 306 -16.80 -5.40 -18.08
N ASP A 307 -17.51 -6.20 -17.28
CA ASP A 307 -18.73 -5.76 -16.62
C ASP A 307 -18.41 -4.55 -15.69
N PRO A 308 -19.16 -3.43 -15.78
CA PRO A 308 -18.95 -2.27 -14.92
C PRO A 308 -18.89 -2.60 -13.42
N ARG A 309 -19.60 -3.62 -12.96
CA ARG A 309 -19.57 -4.10 -11.56
C ARG A 309 -18.17 -4.54 -11.16
N LEU A 310 -17.50 -5.30 -12.02
CA LEU A 310 -16.15 -5.81 -11.79
C LEU A 310 -15.13 -4.67 -11.75
N VAL A 311 -15.30 -3.66 -12.62
CA VAL A 311 -14.44 -2.48 -12.66
C VAL A 311 -14.62 -1.62 -11.42
N ILE A 312 -15.87 -1.33 -11.03
CA ILE A 312 -16.16 -0.56 -9.80
C ILE A 312 -15.66 -1.33 -8.57
N GLY A 313 -15.90 -2.64 -8.48
CA GLY A 313 -15.44 -3.45 -7.35
C GLY A 313 -13.92 -3.49 -7.21
N SER A 314 -13.22 -3.70 -8.32
CA SER A 314 -11.76 -3.64 -8.35
C SER A 314 -11.24 -2.26 -7.97
N PHE A 315 -11.87 -1.18 -8.45
CA PHE A 315 -11.50 0.18 -8.05
C PHE A 315 -11.64 0.41 -6.54
N VAL A 316 -12.75 -0.01 -5.94
CA VAL A 316 -12.98 0.17 -4.49
C VAL A 316 -11.98 -0.63 -3.68
N LEU A 317 -11.68 -1.88 -4.06
CA LEU A 317 -10.67 -2.71 -3.40
C LEU A 317 -9.28 -2.09 -3.51
N ALA A 318 -8.88 -1.67 -4.71
CA ALA A 318 -7.57 -1.08 -4.98
C ALA A 318 -7.41 0.30 -4.32
N SER A 319 -8.51 1.02 -4.08
CA SER A 319 -8.51 2.27 -3.33
C SER A 319 -8.27 2.03 -1.83
N SER A 320 -7.35 1.17 -1.42
CA SER A 320 -7.11 0.81 -0.02
C SER A 320 -5.63 0.82 0.33
N GLY A 321 -5.32 0.56 1.60
CA GLY A 321 -3.96 0.39 2.11
C GLY A 321 -3.32 -0.97 1.79
N LEU A 322 -3.93 -1.78 0.92
CA LEU A 322 -3.29 -2.95 0.33
C LEU A 322 -2.01 -2.53 -0.46
N PRO A 323 -1.03 -3.42 -0.66
CA PRO A 323 -1.03 -4.90 -0.52
C PRO A 323 -0.86 -5.41 0.93
N LEU A 324 -0.94 -6.72 1.13
CA LEU A 324 -0.76 -7.38 2.43
C LEU A 324 0.60 -7.07 3.07
N SER A 325 1.66 -6.85 2.28
CA SER A 325 2.98 -6.45 2.79
C SER A 325 2.95 -5.08 3.47
N THR A 326 2.09 -4.17 3.02
CA THR A 326 1.84 -2.89 3.70
C THR A 326 1.12 -3.10 5.03
N ILE A 327 0.11 -3.96 5.06
CA ILE A 327 -0.71 -4.23 6.25
C ILE A 327 0.06 -4.96 7.35
N PHE A 328 0.86 -5.96 6.99
CA PHE A 328 1.59 -6.81 7.94
C PHE A 328 3.03 -6.36 8.19
N GLY A 329 3.60 -5.50 7.34
CA GLY A 329 4.98 -5.05 7.43
C GLY A 329 5.10 -3.55 7.65
N GLN A 330 4.72 -2.75 6.65
CA GLN A 330 5.02 -1.32 6.65
C GLN A 330 4.23 -0.52 7.70
N VAL A 331 2.91 -0.71 7.77
CA VAL A 331 2.04 0.01 8.70
C VAL A 331 2.42 -0.28 10.16
N PRO A 332 2.62 -1.54 10.61
CA PRO A 332 3.03 -1.84 11.98
C PRO A 332 4.33 -1.14 12.37
N VAL A 333 5.38 -1.23 11.54
CA VAL A 333 6.70 -0.65 11.82
C VAL A 333 6.64 0.87 11.89
N ILE A 334 5.98 1.51 10.92
CA ILE A 334 5.92 2.97 10.84
C ILE A 334 5.12 3.54 12.00
N TRP A 335 3.95 2.98 12.28
CA TRP A 335 3.10 3.49 13.34
C TRP A 335 3.68 3.21 14.72
N ALA A 336 4.34 2.07 14.93
CA ALA A 336 5.05 1.83 16.19
C ALA A 336 6.20 2.81 16.42
N ALA A 337 6.91 3.22 15.37
CA ALA A 337 8.00 4.17 15.47
C ALA A 337 7.55 5.64 15.67
N ASN A 338 6.30 5.98 15.31
CA ASN A 338 5.84 7.38 15.22
C ASN A 338 4.58 7.68 16.04
N SER A 339 4.03 6.71 16.78
CA SER A 339 2.81 6.85 17.58
C SER A 339 2.96 6.13 18.93
N ASP A 340 1.92 6.13 19.77
CA ASP A 340 1.93 5.38 21.03
C ASP A 340 1.56 3.90 20.85
N LEU A 341 1.25 3.48 19.62
CA LEU A 341 0.84 2.12 19.31
C LEU A 341 2.02 1.16 19.31
N SER A 342 1.80 -0.08 19.75
CA SER A 342 2.71 -1.19 19.41
C SER A 342 2.47 -1.68 17.97
N GLU A 343 3.42 -2.43 17.42
CA GLU A 343 3.29 -3.05 16.09
C GLU A 343 2.02 -3.89 15.98
N LYS A 344 1.73 -4.70 17.01
CA LYS A 344 0.53 -5.54 17.08
C LYS A 344 -0.76 -4.71 17.08
N GLU A 345 -0.77 -3.57 17.76
CA GLU A 345 -1.91 -2.67 17.82
C GLU A 345 -2.17 -1.97 16.49
N ALA A 346 -1.11 -1.48 15.84
CA ALA A 346 -1.18 -0.88 14.51
C ALA A 346 -1.61 -1.91 13.45
N MET A 347 -1.01 -3.11 13.47
CA MET A 347 -1.39 -4.22 12.59
C MET A 347 -2.87 -4.61 12.76
N GLY A 348 -3.33 -4.78 14.00
CA GLY A 348 -4.71 -5.14 14.29
C GLY A 348 -5.71 -4.09 13.78
N ALA A 349 -5.39 -2.80 13.93
CA ALA A 349 -6.19 -1.72 13.38
C ALA A 349 -6.20 -1.70 11.84
N ALA A 350 -5.05 -1.97 11.20
CA ALA A 350 -4.94 -2.05 9.75
C ALA A 350 -5.75 -3.23 9.17
N VAL A 351 -5.66 -4.41 9.79
CA VAL A 351 -6.46 -5.59 9.41
C VAL A 351 -7.96 -5.32 9.55
N LEU A 352 -8.38 -4.70 10.66
CA LEU A 352 -9.76 -4.29 10.86
C LEU A 352 -10.23 -3.33 9.76
N GLY A 353 -9.40 -2.33 9.42
CA GLY A 353 -9.65 -1.44 8.30
C GLY A 353 -9.84 -2.22 7.00
N ILE A 354 -8.88 -3.04 6.58
CA ILE A 354 -9.02 -3.82 5.34
C ILE A 354 -10.27 -4.72 5.34
N GLY A 355 -10.65 -5.30 6.48
CA GLY A 355 -11.92 -6.01 6.62
C GLY A 355 -13.14 -5.11 6.32
N MET A 356 -13.18 -3.90 6.87
CA MET A 356 -14.22 -2.91 6.56
C MET A 356 -14.18 -2.47 5.09
N ARG A 357 -12.99 -2.49 4.45
CA ARG A 357 -12.83 -2.13 3.05
C ARG A 357 -13.43 -3.15 2.11
N ILE A 358 -13.19 -4.44 2.39
CA ILE A 358 -13.82 -5.54 1.67
C ILE A 358 -15.34 -5.47 1.81
N LEU A 359 -15.84 -5.18 3.01
CA LEU A 359 -17.28 -4.93 3.22
C LEU A 359 -17.78 -3.73 2.40
N THR A 360 -17.02 -2.64 2.35
CA THR A 360 -17.38 -1.45 1.55
C THR A 360 -17.45 -1.77 0.05
N ALA A 361 -16.48 -2.52 -0.48
CA ALA A 361 -16.49 -2.97 -1.87
C ALA A 361 -17.74 -3.81 -2.15
N PHE A 362 -18.05 -4.78 -1.29
CA PHE A 362 -19.27 -5.58 -1.40
C PHE A 362 -20.53 -4.72 -1.41
N LEU A 363 -20.66 -3.79 -0.45
CA LEU A 363 -21.86 -2.95 -0.32
C LEU A 363 -22.06 -2.02 -1.52
N ILE A 364 -21.00 -1.35 -1.98
CA ILE A 364 -21.08 -0.44 -3.13
C ILE A 364 -21.45 -1.21 -4.39
N VAL A 365 -20.78 -2.33 -4.67
CA VAL A 365 -21.00 -3.04 -5.93
C VAL A 365 -22.35 -3.74 -5.93
N TYR A 366 -22.75 -4.37 -4.83
CA TYR A 366 -23.97 -5.16 -4.79
C TYR A 366 -25.23 -4.28 -4.77
N PHE A 367 -25.22 -3.17 -4.03
CA PHE A 367 -26.41 -2.35 -3.83
C PHE A 367 -26.48 -1.11 -4.71
N LEU A 368 -25.33 -0.57 -5.15
CA LEU A 368 -25.30 0.75 -5.78
C LEU A 368 -24.93 0.71 -7.27
N THR A 369 -24.33 -0.36 -7.80
CA THR A 369 -23.93 -0.39 -9.22
C THR A 369 -25.03 -0.02 -10.23
N PRO A 370 -26.30 -0.45 -10.07
CA PRO A 370 -27.37 -0.03 -10.99
C PRO A 370 -27.64 1.48 -11.05
N ILE A 371 -27.17 2.24 -10.05
CA ILE A 371 -27.30 3.70 -9.94
C ILE A 371 -26.00 4.39 -10.38
N LEU A 372 -24.92 3.63 -10.50
CA LEU A 372 -23.58 4.14 -10.80
C LEU A 372 -23.22 4.08 -12.29
N VAL A 373 -24.02 3.41 -13.13
CA VAL A 373 -23.80 3.22 -14.58
C VAL A 373 -24.94 3.82 -15.37
#